data_AF-A0A8T5QEF7-F1
#
_entry.id   AF-A0A8T5QEF7-F1
#
_cell.length_a   1.000
_cell.length_b   1.000
_cell.length_c   1.000
_cell.angle_alpha   90.00
_cell.angle_beta   90.00
_cell.angle_gamma   90.00
#
_symmetry.space_group_name_H-M   'P 1'
#
loop_
_entity.id
_entity.type
_entity.pdbx_description
1 polymer ?
#
loop_
_entity_poly.entity_id
_entity_poly.type
_entity_poly.pdbx_seq_one_letter_code
_entity_poly.pdbx_strand_id
1 'polypeptide(L)'
;MDIPQQKPAQAPQKSPSKKEVVNPEIVALKEELKRVFVGIKSIEDKLMNLDNRVNVIENNLIDTKRTLNTESKTLSSRILNNLKEVDLIKKSITEVVADLKNFARVEEVATIRKYLDLWEPLNFVTREELDERLSK
;
A
#
# COMPACT_ATOMS: atom_id res chain seq x y z
N MET A 1 -2.61 -92.84 -2.51
CA MET A 1 -3.85 -92.22 -3.01
C MET A 1 -3.47 -90.91 -3.67
N ASP A 2 -3.55 -90.68 -4.97
CA ASP A 2 -3.91 -91.48 -6.14
C ASP A 2 -3.26 -90.78 -7.34
N ILE A 3 -2.78 -91.55 -8.31
CA ILE A 3 -2.49 -91.11 -9.68
C ILE A 3 -3.54 -91.80 -10.55
N PRO A 4 -4.12 -91.14 -11.58
CA PRO A 4 -3.64 -91.41 -12.95
C PRO A 4 -3.61 -90.13 -13.83
N GLN A 5 -2.47 -89.85 -14.48
CA GLN A 5 -2.19 -90.04 -15.92
C GLN A 5 -3.06 -89.25 -16.91
N GLN A 6 -2.45 -88.34 -17.69
CA GLN A 6 -2.16 -88.51 -19.14
C GLN A 6 -1.61 -87.22 -19.81
N LYS A 7 -0.55 -87.39 -20.59
CA LYS A 7 -0.01 -86.52 -21.67
C LYS A 7 -0.58 -87.03 -23.01
N PRO A 8 -0.35 -86.45 -24.22
CA PRO A 8 0.31 -85.18 -24.60
C PRO A 8 -0.37 -84.41 -25.79
N ALA A 9 0.25 -83.29 -26.19
CA ALA A 9 0.27 -82.67 -27.55
C ALA A 9 -0.94 -81.82 -28.01
N GLN A 10 -0.69 -80.52 -28.23
CA GLN A 10 -0.57 -79.91 -29.56
C GLN A 10 -0.36 -78.39 -29.45
N ALA A 11 0.56 -77.87 -30.28
CA ALA A 11 0.86 -76.46 -30.39
C ALA A 11 -0.32 -75.67 -31.00
N PRO A 12 -0.63 -74.46 -30.52
CA PRO A 12 -1.34 -73.49 -31.33
C PRO A 12 -0.34 -72.79 -32.25
N GLN A 13 -0.28 -73.34 -33.47
CA GLN A 13 -0.07 -72.67 -34.75
C GLN A 13 0.21 -71.15 -34.66
N LYS A 14 1.43 -70.77 -35.08
CA LYS A 14 1.69 -69.45 -35.67
C LYS A 14 0.75 -69.28 -36.86
N SER A 15 -0.35 -68.54 -36.67
CA SER A 15 -1.14 -68.04 -37.78
C SER A 15 -0.24 -67.12 -38.62
N PRO A 16 -0.19 -67.29 -39.95
CA PRO A 16 0.63 -66.45 -40.80
C PRO A 16 0.09 -65.02 -40.70
N SER A 17 0.97 -64.10 -40.34
CA SER A 17 0.74 -62.66 -40.42
C SER A 17 0.15 -62.34 -41.79
N LYS A 18 -1.15 -62.06 -41.83
CA LYS A 18 -1.81 -61.46 -42.98
C LYS A 18 -1.11 -60.13 -43.18
N LYS A 19 -0.18 -60.08 -44.12
CA LYS A 19 0.42 -58.84 -44.59
C LYS A 19 -0.75 -58.03 -45.13
N GLU A 20 -1.29 -57.12 -44.32
CA GLU A 20 -2.11 -56.05 -44.84
C GLU A 20 -1.28 -55.40 -45.94
N VAL A 21 -1.81 -55.38 -47.16
CA VAL A 21 -1.29 -54.54 -48.22
C VAL A 21 -1.64 -53.13 -47.76
N VAL A 22 -0.77 -52.56 -46.91
CA VAL A 22 -0.94 -51.22 -46.41
C VAL A 22 -0.58 -50.30 -47.57
N ASN A 23 -1.61 -49.76 -48.22
CA ASN A 23 -1.43 -48.81 -49.30
C ASN A 23 -0.61 -47.62 -48.73
N PRO A 24 0.55 -47.26 -49.32
CA PRO A 24 1.48 -46.29 -48.72
C PRO A 24 0.83 -44.92 -48.49
N GLU A 25 -0.18 -44.56 -49.28
CA GLU A 25 -0.98 -43.35 -49.09
C GLU A 25 -1.76 -43.34 -47.77
N ILE A 26 -2.29 -44.48 -47.32
CA ILE A 26 -3.03 -44.58 -46.05
C ILE A 26 -2.06 -44.45 -44.86
N VAL A 27 -0.81 -44.89 -45.00
CA VAL A 27 0.23 -44.70 -43.97
C VAL A 27 0.64 -43.23 -43.89
N ALA A 28 0.85 -42.58 -45.03
CA ALA A 28 1.18 -41.15 -45.08
C ALA A 28 0.07 -40.29 -44.44
N LEU A 29 -1.19 -40.58 -44.76
CA LEU A 29 -2.35 -39.88 -44.20
C LEU A 29 -2.50 -40.12 -42.69
N LYS A 30 -2.17 -41.31 -42.17
CA LYS A 30 -2.12 -41.59 -40.73
C LYS A 30 -1.04 -40.78 -40.02
N GLU A 31 0.14 -40.62 -40.61
CA GLU A 31 1.22 -39.81 -40.03
C GLU A 31 0.91 -38.31 -40.08
N GLU A 32 0.26 -37.82 -41.15
CA GLU A 32 -0.25 -36.45 -41.20
C GLU A 32 -1.33 -36.20 -40.15
N LEU A 33 -2.29 -37.10 -40.01
CA LEU A 33 -3.33 -37.03 -38.99
C LEU A 33 -2.72 -37.01 -37.58
N LYS A 34 -1.71 -37.85 -37.33
CA LYS A 34 -0.97 -37.87 -36.05
C LYS A 34 -0.26 -36.54 -35.79
N ARG A 35 0.37 -35.93 -36.80
CA ARG A 35 0.98 -34.60 -36.68
C ARG A 35 -0.06 -33.53 -36.33
N VAL A 36 -1.22 -33.57 -36.97
CA VAL A 36 -2.34 -32.65 -36.67
C VAL A 36 -2.82 -32.85 -35.23
N PHE A 37 -3.02 -34.08 -34.77
CA PHE A 37 -3.44 -34.35 -33.38
C PHE A 37 -2.42 -33.85 -32.35
N VAL A 38 -1.11 -34.05 -32.60
CA VAL A 38 -0.06 -33.51 -31.72
C VAL A 38 -0.07 -31.98 -31.72
N GLY A 39 -0.31 -31.36 -32.89
CA GLY A 39 -0.46 -29.91 -33.01
C GLY A 39 -1.64 -29.38 -32.21
N ILE A 40 -2.81 -30.01 -32.34
CA ILE A 40 -4.03 -29.66 -31.59
C ILE A 40 -3.77 -29.78 -30.08
N LYS A 41 -3.21 -30.90 -29.63
CA LYS A 41 -2.89 -31.10 -28.22
C LYS A 41 -1.92 -30.03 -27.68
N SER A 42 -0.90 -29.67 -28.45
CA SER A 42 0.01 -28.59 -28.05
C SER A 42 -0.67 -27.22 -27.96
N ILE A 43 -1.66 -26.96 -28.81
CA ILE A 43 -2.45 -25.72 -28.74
C ILE A 43 -3.37 -25.75 -27.53
N GLU A 44 -4.01 -26.88 -27.23
CA GLU A 44 -4.84 -27.07 -26.03
C GLU A 44 -4.02 -26.85 -24.76
N ASP A 45 -2.83 -27.44 -24.66
CA ASP A 45 -1.93 -27.26 -23.51
C ASP A 45 -1.53 -25.78 -23.34
N LYS A 46 -1.26 -25.08 -24.45
CA LYS A 46 -0.95 -23.64 -24.44
C LYS A 46 -2.15 -22.80 -24.02
N LEU A 47 -3.35 -23.15 -24.49
CA LEU A 47 -4.59 -22.45 -24.14
C LEU A 47 -4.90 -22.61 -22.65
N MET A 48 -4.75 -23.84 -22.12
CA MET A 48 -4.95 -24.12 -20.70
C MET A 48 -3.93 -23.39 -19.82
N ASN A 49 -2.66 -23.29 -20.25
CA ASN A 49 -1.66 -22.49 -19.55
C ASN A 49 -1.99 -20.98 -19.62
N LEU A 50 -2.52 -20.49 -20.74
CA LEU A 50 -2.93 -19.10 -20.86
C LEU A 50 -4.10 -18.79 -19.92
N ASP A 51 -5.10 -19.65 -19.88
CA ASP A 51 -6.26 -19.52 -18.98
C ASP A 51 -5.83 -19.46 -17.52
N ASN A 52 -4.94 -20.38 -17.10
CA ASN A 52 -4.37 -20.36 -15.76
C ASN A 52 -3.64 -19.04 -15.44
N ARG A 53 -2.90 -18.48 -16.40
CA ARG A 53 -2.22 -17.19 -16.23
C ARG A 53 -3.21 -16.04 -16.12
N VAL A 54 -4.26 -16.03 -16.94
CA VAL A 54 -5.32 -15.03 -16.88
C VAL A 54 -6.01 -15.07 -15.52
N ASN A 55 -6.38 -16.26 -15.03
CA ASN A 55 -6.98 -16.43 -13.71
C ASN A 55 -6.09 -15.89 -12.58
N VAL A 56 -4.78 -16.14 -12.64
CA VAL A 56 -3.83 -15.58 -11.66
C VAL A 56 -3.74 -14.05 -11.76
N ILE A 57 -3.70 -13.50 -12.97
CA ILE A 57 -3.69 -12.04 -13.20
C ILE A 57 -4.98 -11.41 -12.66
N GLU A 58 -6.14 -12.00 -12.92
CA GLU A 58 -7.42 -11.51 -12.44
C GLU A 58 -7.49 -11.50 -10.91
N ASN A 59 -7.05 -12.57 -10.26
CA ASN A 59 -6.97 -12.64 -8.80
C ASN A 59 -6.04 -11.57 -8.24
N ASN A 60 -4.83 -11.43 -8.81
CA ASN A 60 -3.89 -10.38 -8.42
C ASN A 60 -4.46 -8.97 -8.64
N LEU A 61 -5.23 -8.76 -9.72
CA LEU A 61 -5.86 -7.47 -10.01
C LEU A 61 -6.97 -7.15 -9.01
N ILE A 62 -7.78 -8.15 -8.63
CA ILE A 62 -8.82 -8.01 -7.60
C ILE A 62 -8.18 -7.64 -6.26
N ASP A 63 -7.10 -8.32 -5.87
CA ASP A 63 -6.40 -8.04 -4.62
C ASP A 63 -5.72 -6.67 -4.64
N THR A 64 -5.06 -6.31 -5.75
CA THR A 64 -4.48 -4.97 -5.93
C THR A 64 -5.56 -3.89 -5.83
N LYS A 65 -6.72 -4.09 -6.47
CA LYS A 65 -7.85 -3.16 -6.39
C LYS A 65 -8.38 -3.03 -4.96
N ARG A 66 -8.48 -4.12 -4.21
CA ARG A 66 -8.89 -4.09 -2.79
C ARG A 66 -7.90 -3.29 -1.96
N THR A 67 -6.61 -3.57 -2.08
CA THR A 67 -5.55 -2.85 -1.36
C THR A 67 -5.57 -1.37 -1.69
N LEU A 68 -5.60 -0.99 -2.97
CA LEU A 68 -5.70 0.41 -3.40
C LEU A 68 -6.93 1.11 -2.85
N ASN A 69 -8.08 0.44 -2.81
CA ASN A 69 -9.30 1.01 -2.23
C ASN A 69 -9.18 1.22 -0.71
N THR A 70 -8.55 0.29 0.00
CA THR A 70 -8.30 0.45 1.45
C THR A 70 -7.30 1.56 1.74
N GLU A 71 -6.23 1.66 0.94
CA GLU A 71 -5.23 2.73 1.05
C GLU A 71 -5.86 4.09 0.73
N SER A 72 -6.69 4.18 -0.31
CA SER A 72 -7.41 5.40 -0.69
C SER A 72 -8.35 5.88 0.42
N LYS A 73 -9.10 4.97 1.05
CA LYS A 73 -9.95 5.29 2.20
C LYS A 73 -9.14 5.74 3.41
N THR A 74 -8.02 5.06 3.67
CA THR A 74 -7.11 5.41 4.77
C THR A 74 -6.49 6.79 4.54
N LEU A 75 -6.05 7.09 3.32
CA LEU A 75 -5.50 8.37 2.94
C LEU A 75 -6.54 9.48 3.08
N SER A 76 -7.77 9.25 2.62
CA SER A 76 -8.89 10.19 2.78
C SER A 76 -9.17 10.50 4.25
N SER A 77 -9.16 9.48 5.11
CA SER A 77 -9.32 9.64 6.56
C SER A 77 -8.18 10.46 7.17
N ARG A 78 -6.92 10.17 6.79
CA ARG A 78 -5.75 10.93 7.25
C ARG A 78 -5.80 12.39 6.82
N ILE A 79 -6.23 12.67 5.58
CA ILE A 79 -6.41 14.05 5.09
C ILE A 79 -7.45 14.78 5.94
N LEU A 80 -8.59 14.16 6.22
CA LEU A 80 -9.62 14.78 7.07
C LEU A 80 -9.13 15.06 8.49
N ASN A 81 -8.34 14.15 9.08
CA ASN A 81 -7.75 14.37 10.39
C ASN A 81 -6.71 15.50 10.37
N ASN A 82 -5.83 15.53 9.37
CA ASN A 82 -4.86 16.62 9.20
C ASN A 82 -5.55 17.98 9.03
N LEU A 83 -6.65 18.05 8.29
CA LEU A 83 -7.43 19.29 8.16
C LEU A 83 -7.99 19.76 9.51
N LYS A 84 -8.45 18.83 10.37
CA LYS A 84 -8.90 19.17 11.74
C LYS A 84 -7.75 19.66 12.61
N GLU A 85 -6.58 19.02 12.53
CA GLU A 85 -5.39 19.46 13.26
C GLU A 85 -4.94 20.85 12.83
N VAL A 86 -4.96 21.14 11.53
CA VAL A 86 -4.66 22.49 11.00
C VAL A 86 -5.67 23.53 11.51
N ASP A 87 -6.96 23.20 11.55
CA ASP A 87 -7.98 24.11 12.11
C ASP A 87 -7.76 24.37 13.60
N LEU A 88 -7.36 23.35 14.37
CA LEU A 88 -7.01 23.49 15.78
C LEU A 88 -5.80 24.40 15.97
N ILE A 89 -4.72 24.19 15.19
CA ILE A 89 -3.52 25.04 15.22
C ILE A 89 -3.89 26.49 14.88
N LYS A 90 -4.74 26.70 13.87
CA LYS A 90 -5.22 28.04 13.50
C LYS A 90 -5.96 28.73 14.66
N LYS A 91 -6.80 27.98 15.39
CA LYS A 91 -7.49 28.51 16.59
C LYS A 91 -6.50 28.87 17.68
N SER A 92 -5.57 27.99 18.02
CA SER A 92 -4.54 28.26 19.03
C SER A 92 -3.67 29.46 18.67
N ILE A 93 -3.28 29.62 17.38
CA ILE A 93 -2.57 30.82 16.93
C ILE A 93 -3.43 32.07 17.11
N THR A 94 -4.73 32.00 16.82
CA THR A 94 -5.64 33.13 16.98
C THR A 94 -5.78 33.53 18.46
N GLU A 95 -5.85 32.55 19.36
CA GLU A 95 -5.85 32.78 20.81
C GLU A 95 -4.54 33.43 21.27
N VAL A 96 -3.39 32.89 20.85
CA VAL A 96 -2.07 33.49 21.14
C VAL A 96 -1.97 34.93 20.64
N VAL A 97 -2.50 35.23 19.44
CA VAL A 97 -2.55 36.61 18.91
C VAL A 97 -3.47 37.49 19.76
N ALA A 98 -4.59 36.97 20.26
CA ALA A 98 -5.47 37.72 21.15
C ALA A 98 -4.79 38.02 22.49
N ASP A 99 -4.10 37.04 23.06
CA ASP A 99 -3.32 37.21 24.30
C ASP A 99 -2.20 38.22 24.10
N LEU A 100 -1.46 38.13 22.98
CA LEU A 100 -0.42 39.10 22.59
C LEU A 100 -0.94 40.54 22.49
N LYS A 101 -2.20 40.73 22.07
CA LYS A 101 -2.84 42.06 22.05
C LYS A 101 -3.22 42.55 23.44
N ASN A 102 -3.49 41.65 24.37
CA ASN A 102 -3.84 41.98 25.76
C ASN A 102 -2.62 42.24 26.64
N PHE A 103 -1.40 41.90 26.20
CA PHE A 103 -0.18 42.34 26.88
C PHE A 103 0.01 43.85 26.72
N ALA A 104 0.22 44.55 27.84
CA ALA A 104 0.51 45.97 27.86
C ALA A 104 1.75 46.26 27.00
N ARG A 105 1.70 47.34 26.20
CA ARG A 105 2.87 47.73 25.40
C ARG A 105 4.01 48.09 26.33
N VAL A 106 5.25 47.79 25.93
CA VAL A 106 6.45 48.12 26.72
C VAL A 106 6.48 49.61 27.08
N GLU A 107 5.96 50.46 26.19
CA GLU A 107 5.83 51.91 26.39
C GLU A 107 4.87 52.28 27.55
N GLU A 108 3.75 51.57 27.69
CA GLU A 108 2.77 51.77 28.77
C GLU A 108 3.34 51.33 30.12
N VAL A 109 4.05 50.20 30.15
CA VAL A 109 4.74 49.72 31.36
C VAL A 109 5.87 50.68 31.75
N ALA A 110 6.61 51.21 30.79
CA ALA A 110 7.68 52.19 31.03
C ALA A 110 7.13 53.52 31.57
N THR A 111 5.97 53.98 31.07
CA THR A 111 5.32 55.18 31.61
C THR A 111 4.79 54.96 33.01
N ILE A 112 4.14 53.82 33.29
CA ILE A 112 3.71 53.46 34.66
C ILE A 112 4.91 53.41 35.61
N ARG A 113 6.04 52.82 35.20
CA ARG A 113 7.28 52.83 36.01
C ARG A 113 7.73 54.26 36.30
N LYS A 114 7.77 55.13 35.29
CA LYS A 114 8.16 56.55 35.48
C LYS A 114 7.23 57.31 36.43
N TYR A 115 5.92 57.02 36.38
CA TYR A 115 4.97 57.60 37.34
C TYR A 115 5.18 57.03 38.74
N LEU A 116 5.48 55.72 38.87
CA LEU A 116 5.77 55.09 40.15
C LEU A 116 7.03 55.67 40.79
N ASP A 117 8.11 55.84 40.01
CA ASP A 117 9.38 56.44 40.44
C ASP A 117 9.18 57.90 40.88
N LEU A 118 8.32 58.65 40.19
CA LEU A 118 7.96 60.03 40.56
C LEU A 118 7.10 60.10 41.82
N TRP A 119 6.34 59.04 42.10
CA TRP A 119 5.48 58.95 43.28
C TRP A 119 6.21 58.41 44.51
N GLU A 120 7.45 57.94 44.36
CA GLU A 120 8.25 57.43 45.46
C GLU A 120 8.62 58.58 46.42
N PRO A 121 8.04 58.64 47.63
CA PRO A 121 8.17 59.79 48.52
C PRO A 121 9.60 60.00 49.03
N LEU A 122 10.43 58.95 48.95
CA LEU A 122 11.81 58.92 49.43
C LEU A 122 12.77 59.77 48.59
N ASN A 123 12.38 60.16 47.37
CA ASN A 123 13.19 61.02 46.49
C ASN A 123 12.79 62.51 46.56
N PHE A 124 11.81 62.88 47.38
CA PHE A 124 11.45 64.29 47.59
C PHE A 124 12.44 64.91 48.59
N VAL A 125 13.44 65.58 48.02
CA VAL A 125 14.39 66.44 48.76
C VAL A 125 13.59 67.52 49.51
N THR A 126 13.82 67.65 50.82
CA THR A 126 13.21 68.74 51.61
C THR A 126 13.78 70.08 51.15
N ARG A 127 13.05 71.19 51.35
CA ARG A 127 13.50 72.53 50.90
C ARG A 127 14.89 72.90 51.45
N GLU A 128 15.19 72.42 52.65
CA GLU A 128 16.47 72.65 53.34
C GLU A 128 17.63 71.92 52.64
N GLU A 129 17.44 70.66 52.22
CA GLU A 129 18.47 69.90 51.48
C GLU A 129 18.71 70.43 50.06
N LEU A 130 17.71 71.09 49.45
CA LEU A 130 17.84 71.67 48.11
C LEU A 130 18.73 72.93 48.13
N ASP A 131 18.57 73.79 49.13
CA ASP A 131 19.38 75.00 49.31
C ASP A 131 20.84 74.66 49.66
N GLU A 132 21.09 73.56 50.37
CA GLU A 132 22.43 73.09 50.68
C GLU A 132 23.17 72.53 49.44
N ARG A 133 22.44 71.95 48.48
CA ARG A 133 23.02 71.49 47.20
C ARG A 133 23.24 72.59 46.17
N LEU A 134 22.51 73.70 46.25
CA LEU A 134 22.64 74.85 45.33
C LEU A 134 23.66 75.90 45.81
N SER A 135 24.07 75.84 47.09
CA SER A 135 25.06 76.77 47.69
C SER A 135 26.50 76.24 47.68
N LYS A 136 26.76 75.12 46.99
CA LYS A 136 28.10 74.61 46.62
C LYS A 136 28.39 74.86 45.15
#